data_AF-A0A4P9VPI2-F1
#
_entry.id   AF-A0A4P9VPI2-F1
#
_cell.length_a   1.000
_cell.length_b   1.000
_cell.length_c   1.000
_cell.angle_alpha   90.00
_cell.angle_beta   90.00
_cell.angle_gamma   90.00
#
_symmetry.space_group_name_H-M   'P 1'
#
loop_
_entity.id
_entity.type
_entity.pdbx_description
1 polymer ?
#
loop_
_entity_poly.entity_id
_entity_poly.type
_entity_poly.pdbx_seq_one_letter_code
_entity_poly.pdbx_strand_id
1 'polypeptide(L)' 'MEITTEQLKIIEHLLPVKRGNIKLSNIQVLNAVLYVAEHGCKWRS' A
#
# COMPACT_ATOMS: atom_id res chain seq x y z
N MET A 1 3.39 8.47 7.75
CA MET A 1 4.28 7.30 7.66
C MET A 1 4.29 6.82 6.23
N GLU A 2 5.48 6.64 5.64
CA GLU A 2 5.66 6.13 4.27
C GLU A 2 6.72 5.03 4.25
N ILE A 3 6.51 3.99 3.42
CA ILE A 3 7.47 2.89 3.27
C ILE A 3 8.45 3.17 2.13
N THR A 4 9.66 2.64 2.25
CA THR A 4 10.64 2.64 1.16
C THR A 4 10.46 1.44 0.23
N THR A 5 11.02 1.52 -0.97
CA THR A 5 11.03 0.42 -1.94
C THR A 5 11.81 -0.80 -1.43
N GLU A 6 12.81 -0.58 -0.58
CA GLU A 6 13.60 -1.65 0.06
C GLU A 6 12.76 -2.43 1.08
N GLN A 7 11.96 -1.71 1.87
CA GLN A 7 11.00 -2.34 2.79
C GLN A 7 9.92 -3.11 2.03
N LEU A 8 9.45 -2.58 0.89
CA LEU A 8 8.51 -3.29 0.03
C LEU A 8 9.06 -4.63 -0.45
N LYS A 9 10.34 -4.69 -0.88
CA LYS A 9 10.98 -5.92 -1.37
C LYS A 9 10.98 -7.04 -0.34
N ILE A 10 11.09 -6.71 0.95
CA ILE A 10 11.07 -7.70 2.04
C ILE A 10 9.71 -8.40 2.08
N ILE A 11 8.62 -7.66 1.88
CA ILE A 11 7.24 -8.17 1.97
C ILE A 11 6.60 -8.51 0.62
N GLU A 12 7.30 -8.26 -0.49
CA GLU A 12 6.76 -8.39 -1.85
C GLU A 12 6.23 -9.80 -2.12
N HIS A 13 6.88 -10.82 -1.57
CA HIS A 13 6.48 -12.22 -1.67
C HIS A 13 5.13 -12.55 -0.99
N LEU A 14 4.65 -11.68 -0.08
CA LEU A 14 3.35 -11.82 0.59
C LEU A 14 2.22 -11.11 -0.17
N LEU A 15 2.56 -10.26 -1.14
CA LEU A 15 1.58 -9.48 -1.87
C LEU A 15 0.91 -10.32 -2.96
N PRO A 16 -0.39 -10.11 -3.22
CA PRO A 16 -1.07 -10.79 -4.31
C PRO A 16 -0.46 -10.37 -5.66
N VAL A 17 -0.42 -11.33 -6.58
CA VAL A 17 0.03 -11.08 -7.95
C VAL A 17 -0.92 -10.08 -8.62
N LYS A 18 -0.34 -9.09 -9.31
CA LYS A 18 -1.10 -8.08 -10.05
C LYS A 18 -2.01 -8.76 -11.08
N ARG A 19 -3.33 -8.65 -10.91
CA ARG A 19 -4.34 -9.18 -11.83
C ARG A 19 -4.85 -8.11 -12.79
N GLY A 20 -4.69 -8.36 -14.10
CA GLY A 20 -5.19 -7.47 -15.15
C GLY A 20 -4.34 -6.20 -15.33
N ASN A 21 -4.92 -5.17 -15.95
CA ASN A 21 -4.19 -3.95 -16.32
C ASN A 21 -4.16 -2.96 -15.14
N ILE A 22 -3.23 -3.18 -14.21
CA ILE A 22 -3.12 -2.39 -12.98
C ILE A 22 -2.31 -1.11 -13.23
N LYS A 23 -2.95 0.02 -12.96
CA LYS A 23 -2.35 1.37 -13.06
C LYS A 23 -1.68 1.85 -11.77
N LEU A 24 -1.90 1.14 -10.65
CA LEU A 24 -1.42 1.51 -9.32
C LEU A 24 -0.27 0.61 -8.88
N SER A 25 0.78 1.22 -8.31
CA SER A 25 1.90 0.48 -7.76
C SER A 25 1.63 0.01 -6.33
N ASN A 26 2.22 -1.12 -5.92
CA ASN A 26 2.02 -1.67 -4.58
C ASN A 26 2.49 -0.70 -3.49
N ILE A 27 3.54 0.08 -3.74
CA ILE A 27 4.06 1.08 -2.80
C ILE A 27 3.05 2.22 -2.56
N GLN A 28 2.36 2.69 -3.61
CA GLN A 28 1.34 3.72 -3.50
C GLN A 28 0.15 3.24 -2.67
N VAL A 29 -0.28 2.00 -2.89
CA VAL A 29 -1.37 1.40 -2.11
C VAL A 29 -0.99 1.29 -0.64
N LEU A 30 0.22 0.79 -0.34
CA LEU A 30 0.65 0.64 1.05
C LEU A 30 0.77 1.98 1.77
N ASN A 31 1.34 2.99 1.12
CA ASN A 31 1.44 4.34 1.69
C ASN A 31 0.06 4.96 1.91
N ALA A 32 -0.90 4.73 1.01
CA ALA A 32 -2.28 5.20 1.20
C ALA A 32 -2.95 4.50 2.40
N VAL A 33 -2.76 3.20 2.58
CA VAL A 33 -3.29 2.46 3.75
C VAL A 33 -2.67 2.97 5.05
N LEU A 34 -1.35 3.18 5.07
CA LEU A 34 -0.66 3.74 6.25
C LEU A 34 -1.14 5.15 6.58
N TYR A 35 -1.30 6.00 5.57
CA TYR A 35 -1.85 7.34 5.75
C TYR A 35 -3.24 7.30 6.39
N VAL A 36 -4.12 6.42 5.91
CA VAL A 36 -5.46 6.24 6.48
C VAL A 36 -5.42 5.68 7.91
N ALA A 37 -4.50 4.77 8.19
CA ALA A 37 -4.31 4.23 9.55
C ALA A 37 -3.81 5.30 10.54
N GLU A 38 -2.93 6.21 10.09
CA GLU A 38 -2.34 7.26 10.91
C GLU A 38 -3.29 8.44 11.14
N HIS A 39 -3.97 8.92 10.10
CA HIS A 39 -4.85 10.08 10.18
C HIS A 39 -6.30 9.72 10.56
N GLY A 40 -6.58 8.43 10.75
CA GLY A 40 -7.89 7.92 11.08
C GLY A 40 -8.76 7.66 9.85
N CYS A 41 -9.49 6.55 9.90
CA CYS A 41 -10.37 6.09 8.84
C CYS A 41 -11.69 6.89 8.88
N LYS A 42 -11.75 8.07 8.24
CA LYS A 42 -12.98 8.88 8.11
C LYS A 42 -13.98 8.36 7.07
N TRP A 43 -13.69 7.22 6.43
CA TRP A 43 -14.51 6.62 5.36
C TRP A 43 -15.96 6.26 5.73
N ARG A 44 -16.34 6.37 7.00
CA ARG A 44 -17.68 6.06 7.53
C ARG A 44 -18.35 7.20 8.31
N SER A 45 -17.79 8.41 8.28
CA SER A 45 -18.45 9.58 8.88
C SER A 45 -19.59 10.13 8.02
#